data_AF-A0A246TK77-F1
#
_entry.id   AF-A0A246TK77-F1
#
_cell.length_a   1.000
_cell.length_b   1.000
_cell.length_c   1.000
_cell.angle_alpha   90.00
_cell.angle_beta   90.00
_cell.angle_gamma   90.00
#
_symmetry.space_group_name_H-M   'P 1'
#
loop_
_entity.id
_entity.type
_entity.pdbx_description
1 polymer ?
#
loop_
_entity_poly.entity_id
_entity_poly.type
_entity_poly.pdbx_seq_one_letter_code
_entity_poly.pdbx_strand_id
1 'polypeptide(L)'
;MRRLLTSLLIATAVLTSVPAFAMQVVPPGNRHAEQPDVPGASVRRTKGTKTSFDRKYEKVHDLLASDHELMAKIKKVSAAYGIDPIHVIGAIVGEHTYNVDAYDRLQSYYVKAASYAGESFRFAYNGEDVDDFIKRPQFAKCNGKGDSYTLWSCREDVWESDFRGKTVGGESFPNNRFSAVFFQPFYAGQTFGLGQINPLTALMLSDLVSKVSGYEKLNEKDAGAVYKAIMEPDVSLAFVAASIRRSIDDYKQIADMDISKNPGLTATLYNVGNSRQRAAALAAKNRASGENVWPEENYYGWLVNDKLDELERLL
;
A
#
# COMPACT_ATOMS: atom_id res chain seq x y z
N MET A 1 -13.35 0.15 -75.25
CA MET A 1 -14.21 0.91 -74.30
C MET A 1 -14.96 -0.07 -73.41
N ARG A 2 -14.92 0.16 -72.09
CA ARG A 2 -15.72 -0.48 -71.03
C ARG A 2 -15.63 -2.01 -70.94
N ARG A 3 -14.83 -2.52 -69.98
CA ARG A 3 -15.09 -3.71 -69.13
C ARG A 3 -13.80 -4.28 -68.52
N LEU A 4 -13.02 -3.47 -67.80
CA LEU A 4 -11.91 -3.98 -66.95
C LEU A 4 -11.72 -3.03 -65.75
N LEU A 5 -12.81 -2.72 -65.04
CA LEU A 5 -12.79 -1.72 -63.95
C LEU A 5 -13.87 -2.03 -62.90
N THR A 6 -13.96 -3.28 -62.45
CA THR A 6 -14.85 -3.66 -61.33
C THR A 6 -14.37 -4.95 -60.67
N SER A 7 -13.16 -4.97 -60.10
CA SER A 7 -12.76 -6.05 -59.18
C SER A 7 -11.85 -5.59 -58.04
N LEU A 8 -11.71 -4.28 -57.86
CA LEU A 8 -10.93 -3.69 -56.77
C LEU A 8 -11.88 -2.86 -55.92
N LEU A 9 -12.46 -3.43 -54.85
CA LEU A 9 -13.06 -2.74 -53.68
C LEU A 9 -14.04 -3.64 -52.89
N ILE A 10 -13.69 -4.88 -52.55
CA ILE A 10 -14.33 -5.58 -51.42
C ILE A 10 -13.27 -6.41 -50.67
N ALA A 11 -12.26 -5.73 -50.12
CA ALA A 11 -11.56 -6.23 -48.95
C ALA A 11 -12.09 -5.40 -47.77
N THR A 12 -13.27 -5.80 -47.30
CA THR A 12 -13.86 -5.33 -46.05
C THR A 12 -12.89 -5.62 -44.92
N ALA A 13 -12.10 -4.61 -44.55
CA ALA A 13 -11.44 -4.55 -43.26
C ALA A 13 -12.55 -4.48 -42.20
N VAL A 14 -12.95 -5.65 -41.69
CA VAL A 14 -13.68 -5.75 -40.43
C VAL A 14 -12.67 -5.39 -39.34
N LEU A 15 -12.47 -4.08 -39.14
CA LEU A 15 -11.94 -3.55 -37.90
C LEU A 15 -12.99 -3.91 -36.84
N THR A 16 -12.77 -5.01 -36.12
CA THR A 16 -13.48 -5.26 -34.88
C THR A 16 -13.11 -4.13 -33.94
N SER A 17 -13.98 -3.12 -33.85
CA SER A 17 -13.94 -2.12 -32.79
C SER A 17 -14.11 -2.86 -31.47
N VAL A 18 -13.01 -3.21 -30.82
CA VAL A 18 -13.04 -3.66 -29.44
C VAL A 18 -13.70 -2.53 -28.65
N PRO A 19 -14.81 -2.76 -27.94
CA PRO A 19 -15.41 -1.72 -27.13
C PRO A 19 -14.37 -1.27 -26.11
N ALA A 20 -13.94 -0.02 -26.24
CA ALA A 20 -13.15 0.63 -25.19
C ALA A 20 -14.11 0.83 -24.02
N PHE A 21 -14.06 -0.06 -23.03
CA PHE A 21 -14.73 0.17 -21.77
C PHE A 21 -14.11 1.43 -21.15
N ALA A 22 -14.95 2.45 -20.97
CA ALA A 22 -14.52 3.69 -20.34
C ALA A 22 -14.07 3.38 -18.90
N MET A 23 -12.88 3.86 -18.52
CA MET A 23 -12.35 3.71 -17.17
C MET A 23 -13.36 4.24 -16.16
N GLN A 24 -13.69 3.42 -15.16
CA GLN A 24 -14.78 3.69 -14.23
C GLN A 24 -14.27 4.48 -13.04
N VAL A 25 -14.74 5.71 -12.87
CA VAL A 25 -14.44 6.49 -11.67
C VAL A 25 -15.30 6.00 -10.53
N VAL A 26 -14.66 5.51 -9.46
CA VAL A 26 -15.37 5.05 -8.27
C VAL A 26 -15.88 6.28 -7.51
N PRO A 27 -17.19 6.36 -7.22
CA PRO A 27 -17.74 7.52 -6.53
C PRO A 27 -17.18 7.66 -5.10
N PRO A 28 -17.13 8.90 -4.58
CA PRO A 28 -16.77 9.13 -3.18
C PRO A 28 -17.80 8.51 -2.22
N GLY A 29 -17.40 8.42 -0.95
CA GLY A 29 -18.27 7.99 0.15
C GLY A 29 -18.40 6.48 0.30
N ASN A 30 -19.00 6.08 1.42
CA ASN A 30 -19.04 4.69 1.86
C ASN A 30 -19.99 3.80 1.06
N ARG A 31 -19.55 2.56 0.80
CA ARG A 31 -20.42 1.50 0.27
C ARG A 31 -21.32 0.87 1.35
N HIS A 32 -20.88 0.94 2.60
CA HIS A 32 -21.61 0.44 3.77
C HIS A 32 -22.24 1.59 4.56
N ALA A 33 -23.51 1.45 4.94
CA ALA A 33 -24.22 2.47 5.72
C ALA A 33 -23.67 2.61 7.15
N GLU A 34 -23.18 1.52 7.71
CA GLU A 34 -22.55 1.45 9.03
C GLU A 34 -21.08 1.06 8.89
N GLN A 35 -20.28 1.45 9.87
CA GLN A 35 -18.87 1.11 9.90
C GLN A 35 -18.68 -0.41 9.99
N PRO A 36 -17.87 -1.02 9.09
CA PRO A 36 -17.48 -2.42 9.22
C PRO A 36 -16.76 -2.71 10.55
N ASP A 37 -16.78 -3.97 10.99
CA ASP A 37 -16.18 -4.36 12.27
C ASP A 37 -14.70 -3.98 12.40
N VAL A 38 -14.36 -3.37 13.54
CA VAL A 38 -12.98 -3.06 13.90
C VAL A 38 -12.30 -4.32 14.47
N PRO A 39 -11.13 -4.73 13.95
CA PRO A 39 -10.43 -5.91 14.43
C PRO A 39 -10.17 -5.89 15.94
N GLY A 40 -10.38 -7.04 16.60
CA GLY A 40 -10.23 -7.15 18.05
C GLY A 40 -8.83 -6.79 18.57
N ALA A 41 -7.78 -6.90 17.76
CA ALA A 41 -6.45 -6.42 18.12
C ALA A 41 -6.40 -4.90 18.32
N SER A 42 -7.04 -4.12 17.43
CA SER A 42 -7.14 -2.66 17.52
C SER A 42 -7.97 -2.24 18.74
N VAL A 43 -9.07 -2.95 19.01
CA VAL A 43 -9.89 -2.75 20.21
C VAL A 43 -9.08 -3.00 21.50
N ARG A 44 -8.35 -4.12 21.57
CA ARG A 44 -7.52 -4.46 22.74
C ARG A 44 -6.41 -3.43 22.97
N ARG A 45 -5.71 -2.99 21.93
CA ARG A 45 -4.67 -1.95 22.04
C ARG A 45 -5.23 -0.64 22.60
N THR A 46 -6.34 -0.18 22.04
CA THR A 46 -7.00 1.07 22.44
C THR A 46 -7.50 1.03 23.89
N LYS A 47 -8.06 -0.12 24.32
CA LYS A 47 -8.40 -0.35 25.73
C LYS A 47 -7.15 -0.38 26.63
N GLY A 48 -6.07 -1.00 26.16
CA GLY A 48 -4.80 -1.08 26.88
C GLY A 48 -4.16 0.29 27.14
N THR A 49 -4.33 1.25 26.24
CA THR A 49 -3.88 2.65 26.42
C THR A 49 -4.93 3.54 27.09
N LYS A 50 -6.01 2.97 27.65
CA LYS A 50 -7.09 3.68 28.36
C LYS A 50 -7.68 4.86 27.57
N THR A 51 -7.88 4.68 26.26
CA THR A 51 -8.46 5.70 25.37
C THR A 51 -9.62 5.12 24.55
N SER A 52 -10.25 5.95 23.71
CA SER A 52 -11.28 5.56 22.73
C SER A 52 -10.82 5.88 21.30
N PHE A 53 -11.48 5.31 20.29
CA PHE A 53 -11.20 5.66 18.89
C PHE A 53 -11.52 7.14 18.61
N ASP A 54 -12.65 7.66 19.13
CA ASP A 54 -13.02 9.07 18.97
C ASP A 54 -11.94 10.02 19.51
N ARG A 55 -11.44 9.76 20.73
CA ARG A 55 -10.35 10.57 21.31
C ARG A 55 -9.07 10.47 20.48
N LYS A 56 -8.78 9.31 19.90
CA LYS A 56 -7.59 9.14 19.04
C LYS A 56 -7.76 9.89 17.72
N TYR A 57 -8.96 9.88 17.14
CA TYR A 57 -9.32 10.69 15.97
C TYR A 57 -9.15 12.18 16.26
N GLU A 58 -9.76 12.69 17.34
CA GLU A 58 -9.64 14.10 17.76
C GLU A 58 -8.17 14.52 17.88
N LYS A 59 -7.33 13.70 18.54
CA LYS A 59 -5.90 14.00 18.69
C LYS A 59 -5.15 14.13 17.36
N VAL A 60 -5.36 13.21 16.41
CA VAL A 60 -4.66 13.27 15.12
C VAL A 60 -5.22 14.40 14.25
N HIS A 61 -6.53 14.65 14.31
CA HIS A 61 -7.14 15.79 13.65
C HIS A 61 -6.55 17.11 14.17
N ASP A 62 -6.50 17.31 15.49
CA ASP A 62 -5.95 18.51 16.13
C ASP A 62 -4.46 18.70 15.81
N LEU A 63 -3.68 17.61 15.76
CA LEU A 63 -2.29 17.64 15.33
C LEU A 63 -2.18 18.18 13.89
N LEU A 64 -2.96 17.65 12.95
CA LEU A 64 -2.94 18.10 11.56
C LEU A 64 -3.46 19.54 11.41
N ALA A 65 -4.45 19.94 12.20
CA ALA A 65 -5.01 21.29 12.18
C ALA A 65 -4.02 22.34 12.71
N SER A 66 -3.19 21.98 13.68
CA SER A 66 -2.26 22.90 14.34
C SER A 66 -0.84 22.88 13.75
N ASP A 67 -0.40 21.76 13.17
CA ASP A 67 0.93 21.63 12.58
C ASP A 67 0.95 22.02 11.09
N HIS A 68 1.11 23.33 10.86
CA HIS A 68 1.17 23.88 9.50
C HIS A 68 2.40 23.42 8.70
N GLU A 69 3.51 23.07 9.37
CA GLU A 69 4.71 22.56 8.69
C GLU A 69 4.44 21.16 8.15
N LEU A 70 3.87 20.27 8.97
CA LEU A 70 3.46 18.94 8.56
C LEU A 70 2.45 19.02 7.41
N MET A 71 1.43 19.87 7.51
CA MET A 71 0.46 20.05 6.43
C MET A 71 1.10 20.57 5.13
N ALA A 72 2.07 21.49 5.22
CA ALA A 72 2.82 21.94 4.05
C ALA A 72 3.62 20.80 3.40
N LYS A 73 4.24 19.93 4.21
CA LYS A 73 4.95 18.73 3.74
C LYS A 73 4.00 17.73 3.08
N ILE A 74 2.82 17.50 3.68
CA ILE A 74 1.76 16.63 3.10
C ILE A 74 1.33 17.16 1.73
N LYS A 75 1.04 18.46 1.61
CA LYS A 75 0.64 19.08 0.33
C LYS A 75 1.74 18.96 -0.71
N LYS A 76 2.99 19.27 -0.33
CA LYS A 76 4.16 19.19 -1.21
C LYS A 76 4.41 17.76 -1.72
N VAL A 77 4.40 16.77 -0.83
CA VAL A 77 4.63 15.38 -1.24
C VAL A 77 3.49 14.91 -2.14
N SER A 78 2.24 15.22 -1.79
CA SER A 78 1.07 14.75 -2.55
C SER A 78 1.09 15.29 -3.98
N ALA A 79 1.46 16.57 -4.14
CA ALA A 79 1.68 17.19 -5.44
C ALA A 79 2.79 16.48 -6.24
N ALA A 80 3.93 16.15 -5.61
CA ALA A 80 5.03 15.45 -6.29
C ALA A 80 4.62 14.06 -6.82
N TYR A 81 3.74 13.36 -6.11
CA TYR A 81 3.23 12.04 -6.51
C TYR A 81 1.95 12.11 -7.36
N GLY A 82 1.44 13.31 -7.66
CA GLY A 82 0.22 13.49 -8.46
C GLY A 82 -1.01 12.87 -7.80
N ILE A 83 -1.17 13.06 -6.49
CA ILE A 83 -2.33 12.64 -5.69
C ILE A 83 -2.89 13.82 -4.91
N ASP A 84 -4.18 13.78 -4.61
CA ASP A 84 -4.81 14.75 -3.72
C ASP A 84 -4.28 14.57 -2.28
N PRO A 85 -3.86 15.65 -1.58
CA PRO A 85 -3.46 15.61 -0.17
C PRO A 85 -4.41 14.87 0.77
N ILE A 86 -5.72 14.86 0.47
CA ILE A 86 -6.72 14.18 1.29
C ILE A 86 -6.45 12.67 1.44
N HIS A 87 -5.81 12.05 0.44
CA HIS A 87 -5.45 10.63 0.53
C HIS A 87 -4.36 10.35 1.57
N VAL A 88 -3.36 11.24 1.66
CA VAL A 88 -2.28 11.14 2.66
C VAL A 88 -2.84 11.43 4.06
N ILE A 89 -3.72 12.43 4.18
CA ILE A 89 -4.45 12.72 5.42
C ILE A 89 -5.26 11.51 5.87
N GLY A 90 -6.05 10.90 4.97
CA GLY A 90 -6.86 9.72 5.28
C GLY A 90 -6.01 8.54 5.75
N ALA A 91 -4.85 8.31 5.13
CA ALA A 91 -3.89 7.30 5.57
C ALA A 91 -3.39 7.58 7.00
N ILE A 92 -2.94 8.80 7.30
CA ILE A 92 -2.45 9.16 8.65
C ILE A 92 -3.59 9.06 9.68
N VAL A 93 -4.75 9.62 9.38
CA VAL A 93 -5.90 9.66 10.30
C VAL A 93 -6.35 8.27 10.69
N GLY A 94 -6.59 7.36 9.75
CA GLY A 94 -7.03 6.03 10.15
C GLY A 94 -5.96 5.24 10.93
N GLU A 95 -4.67 5.51 10.68
CA GLU A 95 -3.55 4.79 11.31
C GLU A 95 -3.48 5.18 12.78
N HIS A 96 -3.54 6.48 13.04
CA HIS A 96 -3.53 7.03 14.37
C HIS A 96 -4.87 6.89 15.09
N THR A 97 -5.99 6.68 14.38
CA THR A 97 -7.25 6.30 15.03
C THR A 97 -7.23 4.84 15.48
N TYR A 98 -6.85 3.88 14.63
CA TYR A 98 -7.07 2.46 14.93
C TYR A 98 -5.84 1.67 15.38
N ASN A 99 -4.63 2.12 15.06
CA ASN A 99 -3.42 1.31 15.25
C ASN A 99 -2.45 1.87 16.29
N VAL A 100 -2.07 3.14 16.17
CA VAL A 100 -1.07 3.82 17.02
C VAL A 100 -1.63 5.12 17.61
N ASP A 101 -0.96 5.77 18.58
CA ASP A 101 -1.32 7.11 19.09
C ASP A 101 -0.34 8.15 18.48
N ALA A 102 -0.85 9.32 18.07
CA ALA A 102 -0.12 10.33 17.30
C ALA A 102 1.07 10.97 18.05
N TYR A 103 0.96 11.12 19.37
CA TYR A 103 1.96 11.82 20.17
C TYR A 103 3.06 10.92 20.75
N ASP A 104 2.84 9.60 20.81
CA ASP A 104 3.64 8.73 21.70
C ASP A 104 5.05 8.36 21.20
N ARG A 105 5.46 8.72 19.96
CA ARG A 105 6.57 7.95 19.34
C ARG A 105 7.65 8.63 18.53
N LEU A 106 7.62 9.92 18.20
CA LEU A 106 8.77 10.51 17.48
C LEU A 106 10.08 10.32 18.25
N GLN A 107 10.10 10.56 19.57
CA GLN A 107 11.28 10.31 20.41
C GLN A 107 11.62 8.81 20.56
N SER A 108 10.62 7.92 20.72
CA SER A 108 10.90 6.48 20.83
C SER A 108 11.35 5.85 19.51
N TYR A 109 11.01 6.46 18.37
CA TYR A 109 11.51 6.05 17.06
C TYR A 109 12.99 6.37 16.88
N TYR A 110 13.47 7.53 17.33
CA TYR A 110 14.91 7.82 17.30
C TYR A 110 15.73 6.88 18.19
N VAL A 111 15.22 6.57 19.38
CA VAL A 111 15.87 5.61 20.29
C VAL A 111 15.91 4.20 19.69
N LYS A 112 14.81 3.77 19.03
CA LYS A 112 14.79 2.50 18.30
C LYS A 112 15.71 2.54 17.08
N ALA A 113 15.73 3.60 16.29
CA ALA A 113 16.63 3.79 15.15
C ALA A 113 18.10 3.62 15.56
N ALA A 114 18.49 4.21 16.70
CA ALA A 114 19.83 4.05 17.26
C ALA A 114 20.13 2.59 17.66
N SER A 115 19.16 1.84 18.19
CA SER A 115 19.33 0.41 18.46
C SER A 115 19.55 -0.43 17.20
N TYR A 116 19.07 0.03 16.04
CA TYR A 116 19.28 -0.66 14.75
C TYR A 116 20.62 -0.33 14.08
N ALA A 117 21.37 0.65 14.59
CA ALA A 117 22.70 1.00 14.06
C ALA A 117 23.85 0.16 14.66
N GLY A 118 23.58 -0.70 15.66
CA GLY A 118 24.58 -1.29 16.54
C GLY A 118 24.79 -2.81 16.49
N GLU A 119 24.03 -3.58 15.71
CA GLU A 119 24.20 -5.05 15.60
C GLU A 119 24.08 -5.52 14.15
N SER A 120 24.51 -6.76 13.88
CA SER A 120 24.43 -7.48 12.60
C SER A 120 22.98 -7.65 12.11
N PHE A 121 22.37 -6.56 11.71
CA PHE A 121 20.96 -6.43 11.39
C PHE A 121 20.70 -6.90 9.96
N ARG A 122 19.89 -7.95 9.81
CA ARG A 122 19.57 -8.59 8.51
C ARG A 122 18.12 -9.03 8.45
N PHE A 123 17.54 -9.05 7.26
CA PHE A 123 16.21 -9.61 7.01
C PHE A 123 16.32 -11.13 6.91
N ALA A 124 15.79 -11.84 7.89
CA ALA A 124 15.98 -13.28 8.01
C ALA A 124 14.84 -13.98 8.74
N TYR A 125 14.70 -15.28 8.47
CA TYR A 125 13.79 -16.17 9.17
C TYR A 125 14.53 -17.46 9.56
N ASN A 126 14.41 -17.92 10.82
CA ASN A 126 15.10 -19.11 11.35
C ASN A 126 16.62 -19.15 11.04
N GLY A 127 17.26 -17.98 11.00
CA GLY A 127 18.69 -17.86 10.72
C GLY A 127 19.06 -17.79 9.23
N GLU A 128 18.11 -17.99 8.30
CA GLU A 128 18.32 -17.84 6.86
C GLU A 128 18.00 -16.41 6.39
N ASP A 129 18.92 -15.79 5.65
CA ASP A 129 18.72 -14.47 5.05
C ASP A 129 17.69 -14.50 3.93
N VAL A 130 16.92 -13.42 3.78
CA VAL A 130 15.94 -13.30 2.70
C VAL A 130 16.59 -13.41 1.32
N ASP A 131 17.83 -12.90 1.18
CA ASP A 131 18.63 -12.99 -0.05
C ASP A 131 18.97 -14.43 -0.43
N ASP A 132 19.20 -15.28 0.55
CA ASP A 132 19.41 -16.71 0.31
C ASP A 132 18.08 -17.40 0.08
N PHE A 133 17.05 -17.00 0.83
CA PHE A 133 15.74 -17.59 0.75
C PHE A 133 15.13 -17.53 -0.65
N ILE A 134 15.21 -16.34 -1.26
CA ILE A 134 14.64 -16.04 -2.58
C ILE A 134 15.46 -16.60 -3.76
N LYS A 135 16.57 -17.32 -3.50
CA LYS A 135 17.30 -18.06 -4.54
C LYS A 135 16.68 -19.43 -4.84
N ARG A 136 15.73 -19.89 -4.03
CA ARG A 136 15.05 -21.18 -4.24
C ARG A 136 14.35 -21.24 -5.61
N PRO A 137 14.24 -22.44 -6.24
CA PRO A 137 13.66 -22.60 -7.59
C PRO A 137 12.25 -22.01 -7.77
N GLN A 138 11.42 -22.00 -6.72
CA GLN A 138 10.07 -21.44 -6.72
C GLN A 138 10.06 -19.95 -7.12
N PHE A 139 11.13 -19.22 -6.78
CA PHE A 139 11.28 -17.80 -7.10
C PHE A 139 11.82 -17.55 -8.51
N ALA A 140 12.20 -18.57 -9.27
CA ALA A 140 12.79 -18.40 -10.60
C ALA A 140 11.86 -17.62 -11.56
N LYS A 141 10.54 -17.71 -11.38
CA LYS A 141 9.54 -16.95 -12.15
C LYS A 141 9.59 -15.43 -11.92
N CYS A 142 10.27 -15.00 -10.87
CA CYS A 142 10.47 -13.59 -10.53
C CYS A 142 11.77 -13.03 -11.12
N ASN A 143 12.66 -13.88 -11.65
CA ASN A 143 13.91 -13.44 -12.26
C ASN A 143 13.67 -12.55 -13.48
N GLY A 144 14.51 -11.53 -13.66
CA GLY A 144 14.43 -10.60 -14.80
C GLY A 144 13.38 -9.48 -14.67
N LYS A 145 12.63 -9.40 -13.56
CA LYS A 145 11.77 -8.25 -13.25
C LYS A 145 12.65 -7.05 -12.92
N GLY A 146 12.52 -5.98 -13.71
CA GLY A 146 13.45 -4.84 -13.68
C GLY A 146 13.13 -3.78 -12.61
N ASP A 147 11.87 -3.63 -12.22
CA ASP A 147 11.45 -2.71 -11.17
C ASP A 147 11.21 -3.42 -9.83
N SER A 148 11.54 -2.72 -8.73
CA SER A 148 11.41 -3.23 -7.38
C SER A 148 9.99 -3.63 -7.03
N TYR A 149 8.98 -2.89 -7.50
CA TYR A 149 7.58 -3.19 -7.19
C TYR A 149 7.17 -4.54 -7.75
N THR A 150 7.36 -4.76 -9.05
CA THR A 150 6.99 -6.01 -9.72
C THR A 150 7.83 -7.18 -9.21
N LEU A 151 9.12 -6.97 -8.91
CA LEU A 151 10.00 -7.99 -8.36
C LEU A 151 9.52 -8.48 -6.98
N TRP A 152 9.32 -7.55 -6.03
CA TRP A 152 8.93 -7.91 -4.67
C TRP A 152 7.48 -8.38 -4.57
N SER A 153 6.55 -7.83 -5.36
CA SER A 153 5.19 -8.40 -5.48
C SER A 153 5.23 -9.85 -5.96
N CYS A 154 6.06 -10.18 -6.96
CA CYS A 154 6.18 -11.56 -7.42
C CYS A 154 6.73 -12.50 -6.35
N ARG A 155 7.73 -12.04 -5.58
CA ARG A 155 8.29 -12.80 -4.46
C ARG A 155 7.23 -13.03 -3.37
N GLU A 156 6.42 -12.03 -3.08
CA GLU A 156 5.28 -12.19 -2.17
C GLU A 156 4.23 -13.18 -2.72
N ASP A 157 3.91 -13.11 -4.01
CA ASP A 157 3.00 -14.07 -4.64
C ASP A 157 3.52 -15.52 -4.53
N VAL A 158 4.83 -15.74 -4.70
CA VAL A 158 5.48 -17.05 -4.49
C VAL A 158 5.37 -17.48 -3.03
N TRP A 159 5.64 -16.58 -2.09
CA TRP A 159 5.50 -16.90 -0.66
C TRP A 159 4.08 -17.35 -0.32
N GLU A 160 3.07 -16.58 -0.73
CA GLU A 160 1.66 -16.88 -0.46
C GLU A 160 1.22 -18.18 -1.14
N SER A 161 1.67 -18.45 -2.38
CA SER A 161 1.24 -19.65 -3.10
C SER A 161 1.99 -20.91 -2.69
N ASP A 162 3.28 -20.83 -2.38
CA ASP A 162 4.15 -22.01 -2.32
C ASP A 162 4.68 -22.31 -0.92
N PHE A 163 4.75 -21.31 -0.03
CA PHE A 163 5.40 -21.46 1.28
C PHE A 163 4.47 -21.24 2.46
N ARG A 164 3.62 -20.22 2.46
CA ARG A 164 2.81 -19.84 3.63
C ARG A 164 1.97 -21.01 4.17
N GLY A 165 2.26 -21.42 5.40
CA GLY A 165 1.57 -22.52 6.08
C GLY A 165 1.82 -23.91 5.49
N LYS A 166 2.83 -24.07 4.63
CA LYS A 166 3.16 -25.32 3.94
C LYS A 166 4.50 -25.88 4.39
N THR A 167 4.72 -27.16 4.10
CA THR A 167 6.03 -27.81 4.24
C THR A 167 6.67 -27.95 2.86
N VAL A 168 7.88 -27.41 2.69
CA VAL A 168 8.62 -27.41 1.42
C VAL A 168 10.02 -27.91 1.70
N GLY A 169 10.46 -28.97 1.00
CA GLY A 169 11.80 -29.52 1.20
C GLY A 169 12.05 -30.10 2.59
N GLY A 170 11.00 -30.50 3.32
CA GLY A 170 11.08 -31.01 4.69
C GLY A 170 11.04 -29.92 5.77
N GLU A 171 11.01 -28.64 5.41
CA GLU A 171 10.90 -27.51 6.34
C GLU A 171 9.48 -26.95 6.35
N SER A 172 8.93 -26.71 7.55
CA SER A 172 7.58 -26.14 7.73
C SER A 172 7.63 -24.62 7.89
N PHE A 173 6.82 -23.92 7.12
CA PHE A 173 6.77 -22.46 7.12
C PHE A 173 5.52 -21.92 7.84
N PRO A 174 5.61 -20.76 8.53
CA PRO A 174 4.48 -20.18 9.24
C PRO A 174 3.32 -19.84 8.31
N ASN A 175 2.08 -19.98 8.79
CA ASN A 175 0.92 -19.39 8.13
C ASN A 175 0.84 -17.88 8.43
N ASN A 176 1.81 -17.13 7.92
CA ASN A 176 1.92 -15.68 8.12
C ASN A 176 2.42 -14.99 6.84
N ARG A 177 2.27 -13.66 6.76
CA ARG A 177 2.66 -12.86 5.60
C ARG A 177 4.18 -12.81 5.42
N PHE A 178 4.65 -12.73 4.17
CA PHE A 178 6.09 -12.68 3.86
C PHE A 178 6.82 -11.56 4.61
N SER A 179 6.23 -10.36 4.60
CA SER A 179 6.72 -9.20 5.35
C SER A 179 6.86 -9.47 6.84
N ALA A 180 5.92 -10.19 7.45
CA ALA A 180 5.97 -10.51 8.87
C ALA A 180 7.03 -11.57 9.20
N VAL A 181 7.31 -12.49 8.27
CA VAL A 181 8.24 -13.59 8.49
C VAL A 181 9.70 -13.16 8.33
N PHE A 182 10.02 -12.39 7.29
CA PHE A 182 11.41 -12.03 6.97
C PHE A 182 11.80 -10.59 7.31
N PHE A 183 10.83 -9.67 7.33
CA PHE A 183 11.10 -8.23 7.36
C PHE A 183 10.73 -7.56 8.68
N GLN A 184 10.34 -8.32 9.70
CA GLN A 184 9.93 -7.80 11.00
C GLN A 184 10.66 -8.49 12.16
N PRO A 185 12.01 -8.52 12.15
CA PRO A 185 12.81 -9.32 13.10
C PRO A 185 12.67 -8.89 14.57
N PHE A 186 12.32 -7.63 14.85
CA PHE A 186 12.22 -7.12 16.22
C PHE A 186 10.88 -6.43 16.46
N TYR A 187 10.13 -6.95 17.44
CA TYR A 187 8.85 -6.43 17.95
C TYR A 187 7.64 -6.62 17.05
N ALA A 188 7.26 -7.88 16.79
CA ALA A 188 5.88 -8.29 16.47
C ALA A 188 5.20 -7.44 15.38
N GLY A 189 5.94 -7.09 14.33
CA GLY A 189 5.41 -6.36 13.18
C GLY A 189 5.08 -4.89 13.39
N GLN A 190 5.85 -4.20 14.24
CA GLN A 190 5.75 -2.76 14.36
C GLN A 190 6.20 -2.05 13.08
N THR A 191 5.43 -1.02 12.77
CA THR A 191 5.57 -0.07 11.68
C THR A 191 6.12 1.25 12.23
N PHE A 192 6.76 2.08 11.40
CA PHE A 192 7.53 3.24 11.85
C PHE A 192 7.15 4.54 11.12
N GLY A 193 7.41 5.67 11.79
CA GLY A 193 7.07 7.00 11.28
C GLY A 193 5.58 7.32 11.29
N LEU A 194 5.20 8.54 10.91
CA LEU A 194 3.79 8.96 10.81
C LEU A 194 2.99 8.07 9.84
N GLY A 195 3.66 7.48 8.85
CA GLY A 195 3.05 6.57 7.90
C GLY A 195 2.87 5.14 8.40
N GLN A 196 3.61 4.69 9.39
CA GLN A 196 3.62 3.26 9.74
C GLN A 196 3.96 2.36 8.53
N ILE A 197 5.01 2.71 7.78
CA ILE A 197 5.50 1.90 6.64
C ILE A 197 6.32 0.71 7.15
N ASN A 198 6.15 -0.46 6.53
CA ASN A 198 6.97 -1.65 6.80
C ASN A 198 8.12 -1.79 5.78
N PRO A 199 9.21 -2.52 6.13
CA PRO A 199 10.39 -2.60 5.26
C PRO A 199 10.15 -3.20 3.88
N LEU A 200 9.29 -4.22 3.74
CA LEU A 200 8.97 -4.81 2.43
C LEU A 200 8.27 -3.79 1.54
N THR A 201 7.30 -3.03 2.08
CA THR A 201 6.63 -1.95 1.34
C THR A 201 7.62 -0.88 0.89
N ALA A 202 8.59 -0.51 1.73
CA ALA A 202 9.63 0.44 1.35
C ALA A 202 10.51 -0.09 0.21
N LEU A 203 10.92 -1.37 0.27
CA LEU A 203 11.66 -2.02 -0.81
C LEU A 203 10.86 -2.05 -2.13
N MET A 204 9.58 -2.42 -2.07
CA MET A 204 8.67 -2.43 -3.22
C MET A 204 8.56 -1.06 -3.88
N LEU A 205 8.44 0.01 -3.09
CA LEU A 205 8.19 1.36 -3.58
C LEU A 205 9.50 2.14 -3.86
N SER A 206 10.65 1.55 -3.59
CA SER A 206 11.93 2.27 -3.60
C SER A 206 12.26 2.91 -4.95
N ASP A 207 11.97 2.23 -6.07
CA ASP A 207 12.19 2.81 -7.40
C ASP A 207 11.33 4.05 -7.65
N LEU A 208 10.06 4.01 -7.24
CA LEU A 208 9.14 5.14 -7.38
C LEU A 208 9.59 6.30 -6.49
N VAL A 209 9.96 6.03 -5.25
CA VAL A 209 10.41 7.05 -4.29
C VAL A 209 11.73 7.67 -4.73
N SER A 210 12.68 6.87 -5.20
CA SER A 210 13.95 7.37 -5.73
C SER A 210 13.72 8.26 -6.95
N LYS A 211 12.85 7.83 -7.87
CA LYS A 211 12.51 8.61 -9.07
C LYS A 211 11.82 9.94 -8.77
N VAL A 212 10.86 9.96 -7.84
CA VAL A 212 10.01 11.14 -7.58
C VAL A 212 10.63 12.08 -6.55
N SER A 213 11.24 11.54 -5.49
CA SER A 213 11.74 12.31 -4.35
C SER A 213 13.27 12.42 -4.32
N GLY A 214 14.00 11.69 -5.17
CA GLY A 214 15.47 11.77 -5.25
C GLY A 214 16.20 11.04 -4.12
N TYR A 215 15.49 10.28 -3.28
CA TYR A 215 16.10 9.49 -2.22
C TYR A 215 16.85 8.27 -2.78
N GLU A 216 17.80 7.75 -2.02
CA GLU A 216 18.58 6.58 -2.41
C GLU A 216 17.70 5.34 -2.58
N LYS A 217 18.02 4.52 -3.59
CA LYS A 217 17.35 3.24 -3.79
C LYS A 217 17.75 2.28 -2.68
N LEU A 218 16.76 1.66 -2.06
CA LEU A 218 16.89 0.72 -0.97
C LEU A 218 17.25 -0.68 -1.48
N ASN A 219 17.95 -1.43 -0.64
CA ASN A 219 18.42 -2.78 -0.92
C ASN A 219 18.14 -3.68 0.30
N GLU A 220 17.66 -4.89 0.06
CA GLU A 220 17.40 -5.89 1.10
C GLU A 220 18.65 -6.29 1.89
N LYS A 221 19.84 -6.17 1.30
CA LYS A 221 21.12 -6.45 1.95
C LYS A 221 21.53 -5.39 2.97
N ASP A 222 20.93 -4.21 2.89
CA ASP A 222 21.16 -3.11 3.82
C ASP A 222 19.90 -2.81 4.60
N ALA A 223 19.58 -3.74 5.51
CA ALA A 223 18.42 -3.62 6.37
C ALA A 223 18.49 -2.33 7.22
N GLY A 224 19.70 -1.89 7.61
CA GLY A 224 19.91 -0.65 8.35
C GLY A 224 19.44 0.58 7.59
N ALA A 225 19.83 0.71 6.31
CA ALA A 225 19.37 1.78 5.44
C ALA A 225 17.85 1.76 5.23
N VAL A 226 17.25 0.57 5.07
CA VAL A 226 15.79 0.44 4.93
C VAL A 226 15.06 0.96 6.17
N TYR A 227 15.52 0.59 7.38
CA TYR A 227 14.90 1.05 8.62
C TYR A 227 15.10 2.55 8.85
N LYS A 228 16.30 3.06 8.56
CA LYS A 228 16.58 4.50 8.61
C LYS A 228 15.60 5.27 7.71
N ALA A 229 15.38 4.80 6.49
CA ALA A 229 14.47 5.45 5.54
C ALA A 229 13.02 5.50 6.04
N ILE A 230 12.47 4.40 6.58
CA ILE A 230 11.08 4.39 7.07
C ILE A 230 10.87 5.14 8.39
N MET A 231 11.95 5.41 9.14
CA MET A 231 11.92 6.15 10.40
C MET A 231 12.16 7.65 10.23
N GLU A 232 12.86 8.07 9.18
CA GLU A 232 13.08 9.49 8.88
C GLU A 232 11.75 10.11 8.39
N PRO A 233 11.24 11.17 9.04
CA PRO A 233 9.89 11.69 8.77
C PRO A 233 9.62 12.04 7.30
N ASP A 234 10.55 12.71 6.62
CA ASP A 234 10.31 13.22 5.27
C ASP A 234 10.38 12.09 4.23
N VAL A 235 11.31 11.14 4.39
CA VAL A 235 11.38 9.92 3.57
C VAL A 235 10.17 9.01 3.82
N SER A 236 9.77 8.81 5.09
CA SER A 236 8.60 8.02 5.45
C SER A 236 7.33 8.57 4.80
N LEU A 237 7.15 9.89 4.83
CA LEU A 237 6.02 10.57 4.19
C LEU A 237 6.01 10.39 2.66
N ALA A 238 7.18 10.33 2.01
CA ALA A 238 7.29 9.99 0.59
C ALA A 238 6.83 8.55 0.31
N PHE A 239 7.15 7.59 1.18
CA PHE A 239 6.64 6.22 1.06
C PHE A 239 5.12 6.13 1.26
N VAL A 240 4.52 6.95 2.13
CA VAL A 240 3.06 7.05 2.26
C VAL A 240 2.42 7.47 0.93
N ALA A 241 2.89 8.58 0.36
CA ALA A 241 2.39 9.09 -0.91
C ALA A 241 2.60 8.10 -2.07
N ALA A 242 3.76 7.44 -2.12
CA ALA A 242 4.07 6.41 -3.09
C ALA A 242 3.11 5.21 -2.99
N SER A 243 2.79 4.77 -1.78
CA SER A 243 1.86 3.64 -1.53
C SER A 243 0.45 3.96 -2.02
N ILE A 244 -0.03 5.17 -1.76
CA ILE A 244 -1.34 5.66 -2.22
C ILE A 244 -1.36 5.77 -3.75
N ARG A 245 -0.35 6.42 -4.35
CA ARG A 245 -0.22 6.53 -5.81
C ARG A 245 -0.25 5.15 -6.47
N ARG A 246 0.52 4.19 -5.93
CA ARG A 246 0.55 2.82 -6.42
C ARG A 246 -0.80 2.12 -6.31
N SER A 247 -1.51 2.33 -5.20
CA SER A 247 -2.85 1.77 -5.01
C SER A 247 -3.84 2.28 -6.06
N ILE A 248 -3.80 3.58 -6.36
CA ILE A 248 -4.62 4.17 -7.44
C ILE A 248 -4.22 3.58 -8.79
N ASP A 249 -2.93 3.47 -9.08
CA ASP A 249 -2.43 2.91 -10.34
C ASP A 249 -2.82 1.44 -10.54
N ASP A 250 -2.71 0.61 -9.51
CA ASP A 250 -3.08 -0.80 -9.59
C ASP A 250 -4.56 -0.97 -9.94
N TYR A 251 -5.45 -0.23 -9.29
CA TYR A 251 -6.88 -0.32 -9.57
C TYR A 251 -7.22 0.19 -10.98
N LYS A 252 -6.57 1.28 -11.43
CA LYS A 252 -6.73 1.78 -12.80
C LYS A 252 -6.28 0.75 -13.83
N GLN A 253 -5.11 0.15 -13.62
CA GLN A 253 -4.45 -0.70 -14.62
C GLN A 253 -4.98 -2.13 -14.64
N ILE A 254 -5.48 -2.64 -13.52
CA ILE A 254 -5.82 -4.06 -13.36
C ILE A 254 -7.33 -4.27 -13.27
N ALA A 255 -8.05 -3.35 -12.62
CA ALA A 255 -9.49 -3.44 -12.39
C ALA A 255 -10.30 -2.45 -13.22
N ASP A 256 -9.66 -1.65 -14.10
CA ASP A 256 -10.28 -0.60 -14.90
C ASP A 256 -11.08 0.43 -14.06
N MET A 257 -10.63 0.65 -12.81
CA MET A 257 -11.31 1.50 -11.83
C MET A 257 -10.41 2.61 -11.29
N ASP A 258 -10.85 3.86 -11.45
CA ASP A 258 -10.20 5.03 -10.87
C ASP A 258 -10.73 5.31 -9.46
N ILE A 259 -9.94 4.94 -8.45
CA ILE A 259 -10.23 5.20 -7.02
C ILE A 259 -9.69 6.55 -6.52
N SER A 260 -9.14 7.40 -7.38
CA SER A 260 -8.54 8.70 -6.98
C SER A 260 -9.55 9.74 -6.48
N LYS A 261 -10.84 9.42 -6.51
CA LYS A 261 -11.92 10.26 -5.98
C LYS A 261 -12.54 9.73 -4.69
N ASN A 262 -12.00 8.64 -4.13
CA ASN A 262 -12.49 8.06 -2.89
C ASN A 262 -11.31 7.83 -1.92
N PRO A 263 -11.05 8.77 -0.99
CA PRO A 263 -9.95 8.65 -0.04
C PRO A 263 -10.14 7.49 0.94
N GLY A 264 -11.38 7.13 1.27
CA GLY A 264 -11.68 5.93 2.07
C GLY A 264 -11.12 4.67 1.46
N LEU A 265 -11.29 4.46 0.14
CA LEU A 265 -10.73 3.29 -0.54
C LEU A 265 -9.20 3.27 -0.53
N THR A 266 -8.55 4.42 -0.75
CA THR A 266 -7.09 4.48 -0.65
C THR A 266 -6.60 4.24 0.77
N ALA A 267 -7.32 4.72 1.78
CA ALA A 267 -7.00 4.50 3.19
C ALA A 267 -7.22 3.03 3.60
N THR A 268 -8.26 2.37 3.06
CA THR A 268 -8.44 0.93 3.19
C THR A 268 -7.24 0.19 2.64
N LEU A 269 -6.83 0.48 1.40
CA LEU A 269 -5.68 -0.17 0.76
C LEU A 269 -4.37 0.12 1.49
N TYR A 270 -4.22 1.32 2.07
CA TYR A 270 -3.11 1.65 2.93
C TYR A 270 -3.05 0.76 4.17
N ASN A 271 -4.19 0.54 4.82
CA ASN A 271 -4.29 -0.30 6.00
C ASN A 271 -4.04 -1.80 5.70
N VAL A 272 -4.57 -2.30 4.60
CA VAL A 272 -4.56 -3.76 4.32
C VAL A 272 -3.48 -4.21 3.35
N GLY A 273 -2.84 -3.28 2.62
CA GLY A 273 -1.82 -3.56 1.61
C GLY A 273 -2.34 -4.35 0.40
N ASN A 274 -1.40 -4.86 -0.40
CA ASN A 274 -1.61 -5.78 -1.52
C ASN A 274 -2.62 -5.28 -2.56
N SER A 275 -2.55 -3.99 -2.91
CA SER A 275 -3.41 -3.34 -3.90
C SER A 275 -3.50 -4.10 -5.22
N ARG A 276 -2.38 -4.59 -5.74
CA ARG A 276 -2.31 -5.39 -6.98
C ARG A 276 -3.17 -6.66 -6.93
N GLN A 277 -2.99 -7.50 -5.92
CA GLN A 277 -3.73 -8.75 -5.78
C GLN A 277 -5.23 -8.47 -5.60
N ARG A 278 -5.58 -7.45 -4.82
CA ARG A 278 -6.98 -7.04 -4.59
C ARG A 278 -7.63 -6.52 -5.86
N ALA A 279 -6.94 -5.68 -6.63
CA ALA A 279 -7.41 -5.21 -7.93
C ALA A 279 -7.59 -6.39 -8.91
N ALA A 280 -6.65 -7.34 -8.94
CA ALA A 280 -6.76 -8.54 -9.78
C ALA A 280 -7.96 -9.42 -9.39
N ALA A 281 -8.21 -9.60 -8.09
CA ALA A 281 -9.37 -10.33 -7.59
C ALA A 281 -10.68 -9.65 -7.95
N LEU A 282 -10.75 -8.32 -7.80
CA LEU A 282 -11.92 -7.54 -8.20
C LEU A 282 -12.18 -7.63 -9.71
N ALA A 283 -11.14 -7.47 -10.52
CA ALA A 283 -11.23 -7.59 -11.97
C ALA A 283 -11.72 -8.99 -12.39
N ALA A 284 -11.23 -10.03 -11.74
CA ALA A 284 -11.69 -11.40 -11.98
C ALA A 284 -13.16 -11.58 -11.59
N LYS A 285 -13.59 -11.02 -10.46
CA LYS A 285 -14.99 -11.03 -10.01
C LYS A 285 -15.91 -10.35 -11.03
N ASN A 286 -15.58 -9.14 -11.48
CA ASN A 286 -16.40 -8.38 -12.43
C ASN A 286 -16.49 -9.07 -13.80
N ARG A 287 -15.39 -9.68 -14.27
CA ARG A 287 -15.40 -10.48 -15.50
C ARG A 287 -16.29 -11.73 -15.37
N ALA A 288 -16.31 -12.37 -14.20
CA ALA A 288 -17.09 -13.58 -13.98
C ALA A 288 -18.59 -13.29 -13.78
N SER A 289 -18.95 -12.22 -13.09
CA SER A 289 -20.35 -11.83 -12.89
C SER A 289 -20.97 -11.15 -14.10
N GLY A 290 -20.16 -10.48 -14.93
CA GLY A 290 -20.67 -9.58 -15.98
C GLY A 290 -21.22 -8.25 -15.42
N GLU A 291 -21.05 -8.01 -14.12
CA GLU A 291 -21.50 -6.82 -13.41
C GLU A 291 -20.30 -6.03 -12.86
N ASN A 292 -20.43 -4.71 -12.80
CA ASN A 292 -19.42 -3.86 -12.19
C ASN A 292 -19.62 -3.77 -10.68
N VAL A 293 -18.95 -4.65 -9.94
CA VAL A 293 -18.87 -4.57 -8.48
C VAL A 293 -17.82 -3.53 -8.11
N TRP A 294 -18.21 -2.55 -7.29
CA TRP A 294 -17.29 -1.55 -6.76
C TRP A 294 -16.42 -2.12 -5.62
N PRO A 295 -15.19 -1.63 -5.45
CA PRO A 295 -14.44 -1.91 -4.23
C PRO A 295 -15.15 -1.31 -3.01
N GLU A 296 -14.91 -1.92 -1.85
CA GLU A 296 -15.55 -1.56 -0.59
C GLU A 296 -14.50 -1.12 0.44
N GLU A 297 -14.87 -0.16 1.27
CA GLU A 297 -14.04 0.29 2.38
C GLU A 297 -14.07 -0.73 3.53
N ASN A 298 -12.93 -0.88 4.21
CA ASN A 298 -12.91 -1.45 5.56
C ASN A 298 -13.22 -0.37 6.61
N TYR A 299 -13.28 -0.74 7.90
CA TYR A 299 -13.50 0.17 9.03
C TYR A 299 -12.62 1.45 8.98
N TYR A 300 -11.39 1.31 8.49
CA TYR A 300 -10.41 2.37 8.37
C TYR A 300 -10.81 3.39 7.29
N GLY A 301 -11.08 2.90 6.08
CA GLY A 301 -11.54 3.73 4.97
C GLY A 301 -12.93 4.31 5.21
N TRP A 302 -13.77 3.57 5.91
CA TRP A 302 -15.12 4.00 6.27
C TRP A 302 -15.09 5.27 7.11
N LEU A 303 -14.22 5.31 8.14
CA LEU A 303 -14.04 6.49 8.98
C LEU A 303 -13.58 7.70 8.16
N VAL A 304 -12.62 7.50 7.23
CA VAL A 304 -12.09 8.59 6.42
C VAL A 304 -13.18 9.22 5.55
N ASN A 305 -14.03 8.41 4.94
CA ASN A 305 -15.16 8.91 4.16
C ASN A 305 -16.25 9.54 5.03
N ASP A 306 -16.53 8.98 6.21
CA ASP A 306 -17.50 9.55 7.17
C ASP A 306 -17.06 10.93 7.67
N LYS A 307 -15.75 11.12 7.84
CA LYS A 307 -15.13 12.38 8.29
C LYS A 307 -14.64 13.27 7.16
N LEU A 308 -14.96 12.97 5.91
CA LEU A 308 -14.33 13.62 4.75
C LEU A 308 -14.48 15.14 4.78
N ASP A 309 -15.68 15.65 5.02
CA ASP A 309 -15.95 17.09 5.11
C ASP A 309 -15.11 17.79 6.19
N GLU A 310 -14.81 17.10 7.29
CA GLU A 310 -13.97 17.61 8.37
C GLU A 310 -12.49 17.63 7.98
N LEU A 311 -12.02 16.54 7.39
CA LEU A 311 -10.64 16.40 6.94
C LEU A 311 -10.30 17.34 5.77
N GLU A 312 -11.24 17.62 4.87
CA GLU A 312 -11.06 18.57 3.77
C GLU A 312 -10.87 20.00 4.26
N ARG A 313 -11.40 20.38 5.43
CA ARG A 313 -11.18 21.70 6.03
C ARG A 313 -9.75 21.96 6.49
N LEU A 314 -8.89 20.93 6.50
CA LEU A 314 -7.46 21.06 6.78
C LEU A 314 -6.67 21.59 5.57
N LEU A 315 -7.24 21.53 4.36
CA LEU A 315 -6.57 21.87 3.09
C LEU A 315 -6.79 23.33 2.66
#